data_AF-A0A1G4MHX9-F1
#
_entry.id   AF-A0A1G4MHX9-F1
#
_cell.length_a   1.000
_cell.length_b   1.000
_cell.length_c   1.000
_cell.angle_alpha   90.00
_cell.angle_beta   90.00
_cell.angle_gamma   90.00
#
_symmetry.space_group_name_H-M   'P 1'
#
loop_
_entity.id
_entity.type
_entity.pdbx_description
1 polymer ?
#
loop_
_entity_poly.entity_id
_entity_poly.type
_entity_poly.pdbx_seq_one_letter_code
_entity_poly.pdbx_strand_id
1 'polypeptide(L)'
;MLQRLLFRAATRSLNPRRLYSQNKIDFSKLTQREIKQLRELKLQKDRNYKDRTAAFYFSSVAVVFLGLAYAAVPLYRAICARTGFGGVPITDRRKFTDDKLIPVDTDKRIRVAFTSEVSQILPWKFIPQQREVYVLPGETALAFYKAKNVSDKDIIGMATYSITPGEAAQYFNKIQCFCFEEQRLAAGEEIDMPVFFFIDPDFASDPSMRNIDDIILHYTFFRAHYANGEAVSEAAKAEFDQPVPEDRQ
;
A
#
# COMPACT_ATOMS: atom_id res chain seq x y z
N MET A 1 -5.80 31.69 24.74
CA MET A 1 -5.34 31.89 26.14
C MET A 1 -5.15 30.60 26.95
N LEU A 2 -5.78 29.47 26.60
CA LEU A 2 -5.66 28.20 27.34
C LEU A 2 -4.41 27.34 27.03
N GLN A 3 -3.66 27.63 25.97
CA GLN A 3 -2.52 26.82 25.53
C GLN A 3 -1.18 27.16 26.21
N ARG A 4 -1.12 28.28 26.96
CA ARG A 4 0.10 28.71 27.68
C ARG A 4 0.17 28.21 29.14
N LEU A 5 -0.92 27.66 29.69
CA LEU A 5 -0.97 27.18 31.07
C LEU A 5 -0.49 25.73 31.22
N LEU A 6 -0.68 24.89 30.20
CA LEU A 6 -0.23 23.48 30.25
C LEU A 6 1.30 23.33 30.10
N PHE A 7 1.98 24.31 29.50
CA PHE A 7 3.44 24.30 29.37
C PHE A 7 4.19 24.81 30.62
N ARG A 8 3.51 25.53 31.54
CA ARG A 8 4.13 26.02 32.78
C ARG A 8 4.11 25.01 33.94
N ALA A 9 3.31 23.95 33.85
CA ALA A 9 3.30 22.89 34.86
C ALA A 9 4.44 21.86 34.70
N ALA A 10 5.02 21.75 33.50
CA ALA A 10 6.04 20.75 33.18
C ALA A 10 7.50 21.19 33.43
N THR A 11 7.73 22.45 33.87
CA THR A 11 9.07 23.01 34.09
C THR A 11 9.30 23.46 35.53
N ARG A 12 8.68 22.80 36.51
CA ARG A 12 9.24 22.79 37.87
C ARG A 12 10.39 21.79 37.88
N SER A 13 11.56 22.31 37.52
CA SER A 13 12.88 21.73 37.78
C SER A 13 12.94 21.23 39.23
N LEU A 14 12.61 19.95 39.42
CA LEU A 14 12.94 19.20 40.62
C LEU A 14 14.41 18.87 40.50
N ASN A 15 15.25 19.83 40.87
CA ASN A 15 16.69 19.68 40.97
C ASN A 15 17.01 18.51 41.92
N PRO A 16 17.42 17.33 41.41
CA PRO A 16 17.52 16.12 42.22
C PRO A 16 18.74 16.15 43.16
N ARG A 17 19.58 17.18 43.08
CA ARG A 17 20.79 17.32 43.91
C ARG A 17 20.53 17.82 45.34
N ARG A 18 19.35 18.35 45.67
CA ARG A 18 19.11 18.97 47.00
C ARG A 18 18.62 18.02 48.09
N LEU A 19 18.23 16.78 47.77
CA LEU A 19 17.71 15.82 48.75
C LEU A 19 18.73 14.76 49.22
N TYR A 20 20.00 14.87 48.81
CA TYR A 20 21.06 13.93 49.22
C TYR A 20 21.96 14.48 50.34
N SER A 21 21.44 15.41 51.15
CA SER A 21 22.19 16.03 52.25
C SER A 21 21.45 15.90 53.58
N GLN A 22 21.30 14.69 54.08
CA GLN A 22 21.23 14.42 55.51
C GLN A 22 21.34 12.91 55.75
N ASN A 23 22.07 12.53 56.79
CA ASN A 23 22.49 11.17 57.17
C ASN A 23 23.73 10.65 56.43
N LYS A 24 24.88 11.30 56.70
CA LYS A 24 26.16 10.58 56.78
C LYS A 24 25.99 9.50 57.86
N ILE A 25 25.89 8.25 57.45
CA ILE A 25 25.88 7.11 58.39
C ILE A 25 27.26 7.11 59.06
N ASP A 26 27.32 7.33 60.37
CA ASP A 26 28.58 7.29 61.14
C ASP A 26 29.07 5.84 61.23
N PHE A 27 29.92 5.45 60.27
CA PHE A 27 30.49 4.11 60.16
C PHE A 27 31.34 3.68 61.37
N SER A 28 31.72 4.60 62.26
CA SER A 28 32.51 4.33 63.47
C SER A 28 31.72 3.65 64.60
N LYS A 29 30.37 3.64 64.53
CA LYS A 29 29.48 3.04 65.54
C LYS A 29 28.86 1.70 65.12
N LEU A 30 29.15 1.21 63.92
CA LEU A 30 28.51 0.02 63.37
C LEU A 30 29.32 -1.24 63.63
N THR A 31 28.62 -2.29 64.02
CA THR A 31 29.16 -3.63 64.18
C THR A 31 29.50 -4.22 62.80
N GLN A 32 30.52 -5.07 62.70
CA GLN A 32 30.95 -5.68 61.41
C GLN A 32 29.79 -6.35 60.64
N ARG A 33 28.79 -6.88 61.36
CA ARG A 33 27.58 -7.48 60.78
C ARG A 33 26.67 -6.46 60.10
N GLU A 34 26.50 -5.28 60.70
CA GLU A 34 25.65 -4.21 60.16
C GLU A 34 26.29 -3.57 58.91
N ILE A 35 27.62 -3.43 58.89
CA ILE A 35 28.35 -2.94 57.71
C ILE A 35 28.15 -3.88 56.51
N LYS A 36 28.17 -5.20 56.75
CA LYS A 36 27.91 -6.20 55.71
C LYS A 36 26.47 -6.12 55.19
N GLN A 37 25.48 -6.03 56.09
CA GLN A 37 24.08 -5.87 55.73
C GLN A 37 23.81 -4.58 54.94
N LEU A 38 24.39 -3.46 55.35
CA LEU A 38 24.27 -2.19 54.62
C LEU A 38 24.90 -2.28 53.21
N ARG A 39 26.03 -2.98 53.07
CA ARG A 39 26.65 -3.21 51.77
C ARG A 39 25.77 -4.07 50.87
N GLU A 40 25.16 -5.13 51.40
CA GLU A 40 24.22 -5.98 50.67
C GLU A 40 22.95 -5.22 50.26
N LEU A 41 22.37 -4.41 51.16
CA LEU A 41 21.22 -3.56 50.87
C LEU A 41 21.53 -2.48 49.82
N LYS A 42 22.72 -1.88 49.86
CA LYS A 42 23.16 -0.92 48.84
C LYS A 42 23.33 -1.60 47.48
N LEU A 43 23.96 -2.78 47.43
CA LEU A 43 24.08 -3.57 46.20
C LEU A 43 22.70 -4.00 45.66
N GLN A 44 21.76 -4.36 46.53
CA GLN A 44 20.38 -4.66 46.13
C GLN A 44 19.67 -3.41 45.58
N LYS A 45 19.79 -2.25 46.23
CA LYS A 45 19.21 -0.99 45.74
C LYS A 45 19.83 -0.56 44.40
N ASP A 46 21.14 -0.66 44.25
CA ASP A 46 21.85 -0.31 43.02
C ASP A 46 21.47 -1.26 41.88
N ARG A 47 21.32 -2.57 42.14
CA ARG A 47 20.81 -3.55 41.17
C ARG A 47 19.36 -3.23 40.78
N ASN A 48 18.46 -3.06 41.75
CA ASN A 48 17.06 -2.74 41.47
C ASN A 48 16.90 -1.41 40.70
N TYR A 49 17.75 -0.41 40.97
CA TYR A 49 17.74 0.85 40.22
C TYR A 49 18.19 0.64 38.76
N LYS A 50 19.27 -0.13 38.54
CA LYS A 50 19.75 -0.47 37.19
C LYS A 50 18.73 -1.29 36.42
N ASP A 51 18.12 -2.30 37.04
CA ASP A 51 17.13 -3.17 36.41
C ASP A 51 15.86 -2.41 36.02
N ARG A 52 15.35 -1.53 36.90
CA ARG A 52 14.20 -0.66 36.58
C ARG A 52 14.53 0.31 35.46
N THR A 53 15.71 0.92 35.51
CA THR A 53 16.17 1.85 34.48
C THR A 53 16.30 1.15 33.12
N ALA A 54 16.92 -0.03 33.09
CA ALA A 54 17.03 -0.86 31.89
C ALA A 54 15.64 -1.25 31.36
N ALA A 55 14.73 -1.70 32.22
CA ALA A 55 13.37 -2.06 31.83
C ALA A 55 12.61 -0.88 31.18
N PHE A 56 12.76 0.34 31.70
CA PHE A 56 12.16 1.53 31.08
C PHE A 56 12.78 1.88 29.72
N TYR A 57 14.09 1.70 29.54
CA TYR A 57 14.72 1.90 28.23
C TYR A 57 14.25 0.86 27.22
N PHE A 58 14.22 -0.42 27.59
CA PHE A 58 13.74 -1.49 26.70
C PHE A 58 12.27 -1.31 26.34
N SER A 59 11.42 -0.93 27.29
CA SER A 59 10.00 -0.68 27.00
C SER A 59 9.80 0.52 26.09
N SER A 60 10.57 1.61 26.28
CA SER A 60 10.53 2.77 25.39
C SER A 60 10.93 2.41 23.96
N VAL A 61 12.00 1.62 23.78
CA VAL A 61 12.46 1.19 22.45
C VAL A 61 11.42 0.29 21.79
N ALA A 62 10.84 -0.65 22.53
CA ALA A 62 9.81 -1.56 22.02
C ALA A 62 8.58 -0.79 21.51
N VAL A 63 8.08 0.19 22.27
CA VAL A 63 6.94 1.01 21.87
C VAL A 63 7.23 1.81 20.60
N VAL A 64 8.43 2.40 20.49
CA VAL A 64 8.83 3.14 19.29
C VAL A 64 8.93 2.23 18.07
N PHE A 65 9.52 1.04 18.23
CA PHE A 65 9.66 0.09 17.13
C PHE A 65 8.30 -0.40 16.62
N LEU A 66 7.37 -0.72 17.54
CA LEU A 66 6.00 -1.10 17.18
C LEU A 66 5.25 0.05 16.48
N GLY A 67 5.44 1.29 16.95
CA GLY A 67 4.87 2.46 16.30
C GLY A 67 5.37 2.67 14.87
N LEU A 68 6.67 2.48 14.64
CA LEU A 68 7.28 2.57 13.31
C LEU A 68 6.82 1.45 12.38
N ALA A 69 6.75 0.21 12.88
CA ALA A 69 6.28 -0.93 12.11
C ALA A 69 4.83 -0.74 11.65
N TYR A 70 3.95 -0.25 12.55
CA TYR A 70 2.55 0.04 12.22
C TYR A 70 2.42 1.20 11.22
N ALA A 71 3.24 2.25 11.34
CA ALA A 71 3.21 3.41 10.47
C ALA A 71 3.83 3.18 9.08
N ALA A 72 4.71 2.19 8.92
CA ALA A 72 5.42 1.94 7.67
C ALA A 72 4.48 1.58 6.51
N VAL A 73 3.48 0.73 6.75
CA VAL A 73 2.52 0.27 5.72
C VAL A 73 1.68 1.42 5.14
N PRO A 74 0.96 2.24 5.93
CA PRO A 74 0.17 3.34 5.37
C PRO A 74 1.07 4.41 4.72
N LEU A 75 2.27 4.66 5.26
CA LEU A 75 3.22 5.58 4.65
C LEU A 75 3.70 5.09 3.28
N TYR A 76 4.04 3.79 3.17
CA TYR A 76 4.41 3.18 1.89
C TYR A 76 3.27 3.28 0.88
N ARG A 77 2.03 2.93 1.28
CA ARG A 77 0.85 3.06 0.41
C ARG A 77 0.63 4.49 -0.06
N ALA A 78 0.78 5.48 0.82
CA ALA A 78 0.62 6.89 0.47
C ALA A 78 1.70 7.38 -0.52
N ILE A 79 2.94 6.92 -0.36
CA ILE A 79 4.03 7.23 -1.29
C ILE A 79 3.78 6.56 -2.63
N CYS A 80 3.49 5.25 -2.67
CA CYS A 80 3.20 4.52 -3.91
C CYS A 80 2.01 5.09 -4.67
N ALA A 81 0.93 5.47 -3.96
CA ALA A 81 -0.23 6.10 -4.58
C ALA A 81 0.09 7.48 -5.20
N ARG A 82 1.13 8.18 -4.71
CA ARG A 82 1.54 9.49 -5.23
C ARG A 82 2.58 9.39 -6.34
N THR A 83 3.52 8.45 -6.24
CA THR A 83 4.66 8.32 -7.15
C THR A 83 4.45 7.32 -8.27
N GLY A 84 3.48 6.40 -8.15
CA GLY A 84 3.25 5.35 -9.15
C GLY A 84 4.36 4.29 -9.20
N PHE A 85 5.18 4.18 -8.15
CA PHE A 85 6.30 3.23 -8.10
C PHE A 85 5.78 1.77 -8.15
N GLY A 86 6.35 0.96 -9.05
CA GLY A 86 5.94 -0.44 -9.25
C GLY A 86 4.74 -0.67 -10.17
N GLY A 87 4.34 0.34 -10.96
CA GLY A 87 3.25 0.20 -11.94
C GLY A 87 1.84 0.27 -11.35
N VAL A 88 1.71 0.68 -10.09
CA VAL A 88 0.40 0.92 -9.45
C VAL A 88 -0.11 2.29 -9.91
N PRO A 89 -1.34 2.39 -10.45
CA PRO A 89 -1.89 3.65 -10.95
C PRO A 89 -2.11 4.66 -9.81
N ILE A 90 -1.79 5.93 -10.08
CA ILE A 90 -1.98 7.05 -9.16
C ILE A 90 -3.48 7.30 -8.99
N THR A 91 -4.01 7.11 -7.77
CA THR A 91 -5.45 7.21 -7.48
C THR A 91 -5.89 8.60 -6.97
N ASP A 92 -5.08 9.64 -7.14
CA ASP A 92 -5.42 10.99 -6.66
C ASP A 92 -6.62 11.57 -7.44
N ARG A 93 -7.78 11.65 -6.77
CA ARG A 93 -9.03 12.17 -7.35
C ARG A 93 -8.91 13.61 -7.87
N ARG A 94 -7.90 14.36 -7.44
CA ARG A 94 -7.62 15.73 -7.93
C ARG A 94 -7.05 15.80 -9.35
N LYS A 95 -6.62 14.68 -9.95
CA LYS A 95 -6.26 14.64 -11.37
C LYS A 95 -7.49 14.64 -12.30
N PHE A 96 -8.70 14.38 -11.81
CA PHE A 96 -9.93 14.50 -12.59
C PHE A 96 -10.48 15.93 -12.49
N THR A 97 -9.85 16.86 -13.21
CA THR A 97 -10.36 18.24 -13.41
C THR A 97 -10.77 18.41 -14.87
N ASP A 98 -11.89 19.10 -15.13
CA ASP A 98 -12.45 19.27 -16.48
C ASP A 98 -11.44 19.85 -17.49
N ASP A 99 -10.48 20.66 -17.03
CA ASP A 99 -9.41 21.23 -17.86
C ASP A 99 -8.50 20.17 -18.50
N LYS A 100 -8.39 18.96 -17.93
CA LYS A 100 -7.56 17.86 -18.47
C LYS A 100 -8.28 16.99 -19.51
N LEU A 101 -9.57 17.23 -19.73
CA LEU A 101 -10.38 16.55 -20.76
C LEU A 101 -10.39 17.33 -22.09
N ILE A 102 -9.65 18.44 -22.16
CA ILE A 102 -9.47 19.22 -23.38
C ILE A 102 -8.25 18.64 -24.10
N PRO A 103 -8.40 18.17 -25.35
CA PRO A 103 -7.26 17.67 -26.11
C PRO A 103 -6.25 18.80 -26.29
N VAL A 104 -4.99 18.52 -25.96
CA VAL A 104 -3.90 19.44 -26.31
C VAL A 104 -3.68 19.29 -27.80
N ASP A 105 -3.69 20.41 -28.50
CA ASP A 105 -3.49 20.51 -29.95
C ASP A 105 -2.02 20.17 -30.28
N THR A 106 -1.70 18.88 -30.21
CA THR A 106 -0.40 18.30 -30.54
C THR A 106 -0.62 17.37 -31.72
N ASP A 107 0.19 17.48 -32.78
CA ASP A 107 0.09 16.58 -33.95
C ASP A 107 0.47 15.11 -33.65
N LYS A 108 0.85 14.81 -32.39
CA LYS A 108 1.37 13.52 -31.96
C LYS A 108 0.24 12.63 -31.44
N ARG A 109 -0.29 11.77 -32.32
CA ARG A 109 -1.23 10.71 -31.94
C ARG A 109 -0.49 9.55 -31.28
N ILE A 110 -1.02 9.09 -30.15
CA ILE A 110 -0.49 7.93 -29.42
C ILE A 110 -1.30 6.71 -29.82
N ARG A 111 -0.62 5.63 -30.16
CA ARG A 111 -1.21 4.34 -30.48
C ARG A 111 -1.46 3.57 -29.19
N VAL A 112 -2.73 3.28 -28.92
CA VAL A 112 -3.14 2.44 -27.79
C VAL A 112 -3.52 1.07 -28.34
N ALA A 113 -2.71 0.06 -28.04
CA ALA A 113 -2.94 -1.32 -28.43
C ALA A 113 -3.63 -2.10 -27.29
N PHE A 114 -4.64 -2.90 -27.64
CA PHE A 114 -5.42 -3.67 -26.69
C PHE A 114 -5.05 -5.14 -26.76
N THR A 115 -4.68 -5.69 -25.60
CA THR A 115 -4.41 -7.12 -25.46
C THR A 115 -5.24 -7.70 -24.33
N SER A 116 -5.51 -9.00 -24.43
CA SER A 116 -6.36 -9.74 -23.52
C SER A 116 -5.81 -11.13 -23.26
N GLU A 117 -5.83 -11.55 -22.01
CA GLU A 117 -5.47 -12.88 -21.56
C GLU A 117 -6.53 -13.41 -20.58
N VAL A 118 -6.69 -14.73 -20.57
CA VAL A 118 -7.58 -15.45 -19.65
C VAL A 118 -6.76 -16.54 -18.96
N SER A 119 -6.97 -16.72 -17.66
CA SER A 119 -6.41 -17.86 -16.94
C SER A 119 -6.98 -19.17 -17.50
N GLN A 120 -6.15 -20.22 -17.58
CA GLN A 120 -6.55 -21.54 -18.09
C GLN A 120 -7.69 -22.19 -17.29
N ILE A 121 -7.85 -21.80 -16.02
CA ILE A 121 -8.89 -22.30 -15.11
C ILE A 121 -10.25 -21.64 -15.38
N LEU A 122 -10.25 -20.51 -16.10
CA LEU A 122 -11.44 -19.76 -16.47
C LEU A 122 -11.80 -20.07 -17.93
N PRO A 123 -12.83 -20.90 -18.19
CA PRO A 123 -13.25 -21.28 -19.55
C PRO A 123 -14.03 -20.14 -20.21
N TRP A 124 -13.39 -18.99 -20.34
CA TRP A 124 -13.93 -17.80 -21.01
C TRP A 124 -13.10 -17.49 -22.24
N LYS A 125 -13.77 -17.01 -23.27
CA LYS A 125 -13.12 -16.38 -24.41
C LYS A 125 -13.23 -14.88 -24.25
N PHE A 126 -12.10 -14.23 -24.02
CA PHE A 126 -12.02 -12.78 -23.85
C PHE A 126 -11.11 -12.20 -24.94
N ILE A 127 -11.66 -11.33 -25.78
CA ILE A 127 -10.97 -10.74 -26.92
C ILE A 127 -11.29 -9.25 -27.07
N PRO A 128 -10.32 -8.40 -27.44
CA PRO A 128 -10.61 -7.02 -27.82
C PRO A 128 -11.37 -7.00 -29.17
N GLN A 129 -12.36 -6.12 -29.31
CA GLN A 129 -13.02 -5.88 -30.60
C GLN A 129 -12.14 -5.03 -31.52
N GLN A 130 -11.47 -4.01 -30.96
CA GLN A 130 -10.47 -3.20 -31.65
C GLN A 130 -9.07 -3.59 -31.18
N ARG A 131 -8.13 -3.85 -32.11
CA ARG A 131 -6.73 -4.16 -31.74
C ARG A 131 -5.95 -2.93 -31.33
N GLU A 132 -6.21 -1.79 -31.96
CA GLU A 132 -5.55 -0.53 -31.68
C GLU A 132 -6.46 0.66 -31.99
N VAL A 133 -6.21 1.77 -31.30
CA VAL A 133 -6.81 3.08 -31.56
C VAL A 133 -5.74 4.16 -31.45
N TYR A 134 -5.89 5.24 -32.23
CA TYR A 134 -4.98 6.39 -32.20
C TYR A 134 -5.71 7.56 -31.55
N VAL A 135 -5.16 8.07 -30.46
CA VAL A 135 -5.79 9.13 -29.64
C VAL A 135 -4.80 10.25 -29.36
N LEU A 136 -5.30 11.47 -29.23
CA LEU A 136 -4.52 12.61 -28.77
C LEU A 136 -4.48 12.67 -27.23
N PRO A 137 -3.40 13.21 -26.61
CA PRO A 137 -3.42 13.55 -25.20
C PRO A 137 -4.57 14.51 -24.88
N GLY A 138 -5.40 14.15 -23.89
CA GLY A 138 -6.63 14.83 -23.50
C GLY A 138 -7.89 14.38 -24.27
N GLU A 139 -7.75 13.61 -25.34
CA GLU A 139 -8.88 13.02 -26.07
C GLU A 139 -9.41 11.78 -25.33
N THR A 140 -10.72 11.74 -25.12
CA THR A 140 -11.39 10.58 -24.55
C THR A 140 -11.70 9.54 -25.63
N ALA A 141 -11.42 8.28 -25.37
CA ALA A 141 -11.71 7.18 -26.28
C ALA A 141 -12.48 6.03 -25.60
N LEU A 142 -13.25 5.32 -26.43
CA LEU A 142 -14.04 4.16 -26.04
C LEU A 142 -13.58 2.94 -26.85
N ALA A 143 -13.19 1.88 -26.15
CA ALA A 143 -12.87 0.59 -26.74
C ALA A 143 -13.80 -0.49 -26.18
N PHE A 144 -14.03 -1.56 -26.93
CA PHE A 144 -14.88 -2.66 -26.49
C PHE A 144 -14.09 -3.96 -26.42
N TYR A 145 -14.32 -4.71 -25.35
CA TYR A 145 -13.90 -6.10 -25.27
C TYR A 145 -15.12 -7.00 -25.27
N LYS A 146 -14.96 -8.20 -25.80
CA LYS A 146 -15.99 -9.22 -25.85
C LYS A 146 -15.61 -10.38 -24.95
N ALA A 147 -16.47 -10.70 -23.99
CA ALA A 147 -16.32 -11.84 -23.10
C ALA A 147 -17.42 -12.85 -23.38
N LYS A 148 -17.06 -14.13 -23.49
CA LYS A 148 -17.98 -15.23 -23.66
C LYS A 148 -17.65 -16.35 -22.68
N ASN A 149 -18.64 -16.79 -21.90
CA ASN A 149 -18.52 -18.00 -21.10
C ASN A 149 -18.75 -19.23 -21.99
N VAL A 150 -17.72 -20.06 -22.18
CA VAL A 150 -17.84 -21.28 -23.01
C VAL A 150 -18.20 -22.53 -22.19
N SER A 151 -18.48 -22.36 -20.90
CA SER A 151 -18.88 -23.46 -20.01
C SER A 151 -20.38 -23.54 -19.80
N ASP A 152 -20.83 -24.69 -19.27
CA ASP A 152 -22.23 -24.97 -18.94
C ASP A 152 -22.65 -24.48 -17.56
N LYS A 153 -21.81 -23.69 -16.88
CA LYS A 153 -22.06 -23.17 -15.53
C LYS A 153 -21.84 -21.68 -15.48
N ASP A 154 -22.55 -21.03 -14.58
CA ASP A 154 -22.31 -19.64 -14.24
C ASP A 154 -20.95 -19.51 -13.57
N ILE A 155 -20.12 -18.60 -14.06
CA ILE A 155 -18.79 -18.35 -13.50
C ILE A 155 -18.67 -16.87 -13.18
N ILE A 156 -17.93 -16.59 -12.11
CA ILE A 156 -17.61 -15.24 -11.69
C ILE A 156 -16.13 -15.02 -11.93
N GLY A 157 -15.83 -13.97 -12.67
CA GLY A 157 -14.48 -13.57 -13.04
C GLY A 157 -14.16 -12.19 -12.51
N MET A 158 -12.87 -11.96 -12.26
CA MET A 158 -12.32 -10.65 -11.94
C MET A 158 -11.18 -10.36 -12.89
N ALA A 159 -11.16 -9.17 -13.48
CA ALA A 159 -10.11 -8.76 -14.40
C ALA A 159 -9.08 -7.87 -13.71
N THR A 160 -7.81 -8.03 -14.00
CA THR A 160 -6.80 -7.01 -13.67
C THR A 160 -6.25 -6.42 -14.97
N TYR A 161 -5.63 -5.24 -14.86
CA TYR A 161 -5.02 -4.58 -16.01
C TYR A 161 -3.61 -4.09 -15.70
N SER A 162 -2.80 -4.02 -16.74
CA SER A 162 -1.48 -3.41 -16.72
C SER A 162 -1.26 -2.56 -17.97
N ILE A 163 -0.39 -1.56 -17.83
CA ILE A 163 -0.05 -0.62 -18.90
C ILE A 163 1.45 -0.71 -19.15
N THR A 164 1.83 -0.83 -20.42
CA THR A 164 3.23 -0.89 -20.87
C THR A 164 3.46 0.16 -21.95
N PRO A 165 4.54 0.95 -21.89
CA PRO A 165 5.57 0.99 -20.85
C PRO A 165 5.06 1.60 -19.53
N GLY A 166 5.64 1.17 -18.41
CA GLY A 166 5.19 1.59 -17.07
C GLY A 166 5.30 3.10 -16.79
N GLU A 167 6.16 3.80 -17.52
CA GLU A 167 6.33 5.25 -17.40
C GLU A 167 5.10 6.03 -17.90
N ALA A 168 4.38 5.47 -18.88
CA ALA A 168 3.13 6.03 -19.40
C ALA A 168 1.92 5.73 -18.49
N ALA A 169 2.04 4.77 -17.57
CA ALA A 169 0.93 4.32 -16.73
C ALA A 169 0.37 5.44 -15.83
N GLN A 170 1.21 6.40 -15.43
CA GLN A 170 0.79 7.53 -14.59
C GLN A 170 -0.06 8.58 -15.31
N TYR A 171 -0.01 8.58 -16.65
CA TYR A 171 -0.75 9.48 -17.53
C TYR A 171 -2.00 8.82 -18.10
N PHE A 172 -2.06 7.49 -18.10
CA PHE A 172 -3.22 6.76 -18.59
C PHE A 172 -4.32 6.71 -17.51
N ASN A 173 -5.42 7.43 -17.75
CA ASN A 173 -6.53 7.50 -16.81
C ASN A 173 -7.71 6.69 -17.35
N LYS A 174 -8.00 5.57 -16.69
CA LYS A 174 -9.18 4.76 -16.96
C LYS A 174 -10.38 5.28 -16.16
N ILE A 175 -11.42 5.74 -16.83
CA ILE A 175 -12.59 6.37 -16.20
C ILE A 175 -13.62 5.31 -15.74
N GLN A 176 -13.81 4.21 -16.49
CA GLN A 176 -14.79 3.16 -16.17
C GLN A 176 -14.17 1.77 -16.27
N CYS A 177 -14.18 0.99 -15.18
CA CYS A 177 -13.42 -0.25 -15.03
C CYS A 177 -14.23 -1.41 -14.47
N PHE A 178 -14.51 -2.42 -15.31
CA PHE A 178 -14.93 -3.77 -14.92
C PHE A 178 -13.88 -4.54 -14.09
N CYS A 179 -12.67 -3.99 -13.97
CA CYS A 179 -11.51 -4.66 -13.39
C CYS A 179 -11.53 -4.69 -11.85
N PHE A 180 -12.53 -4.07 -11.21
CA PHE A 180 -12.70 -4.20 -9.76
C PHE A 180 -14.08 -4.68 -9.36
N GLU A 181 -14.90 -5.05 -10.34
CA GLU A 181 -16.23 -5.58 -10.11
C GLU A 181 -16.28 -7.03 -10.58
N GLU A 182 -16.79 -7.89 -9.71
CA GLU A 182 -17.07 -9.29 -10.01
C GLU A 182 -18.05 -9.37 -11.18
N GLN A 183 -17.57 -9.84 -12.33
CA GLN A 183 -18.42 -10.07 -13.49
C GLN A 183 -18.95 -11.50 -13.41
N ARG A 184 -20.26 -11.64 -13.27
CA ARG A 184 -20.94 -12.93 -13.40
C ARG A 184 -21.40 -13.08 -14.85
N LEU A 185 -20.93 -14.13 -15.52
CA LEU A 185 -21.46 -14.53 -16.82
C LEU A 185 -22.17 -15.88 -16.67
N ALA A 186 -23.41 -15.94 -17.13
CA ALA A 186 -24.17 -17.18 -17.20
C ALA A 186 -23.57 -18.15 -18.22
N ALA A 187 -23.96 -19.42 -18.13
CA ALA A 187 -23.53 -20.43 -19.09
C ALA A 187 -23.84 -20.01 -20.54
N GLY A 188 -22.82 -20.02 -21.41
CA GLY A 188 -22.97 -19.63 -22.82
C GLY A 188 -23.18 -18.13 -23.10
N GLU A 189 -23.25 -17.28 -22.06
CA GLU A 189 -23.51 -15.85 -22.21
C GLU A 189 -22.33 -15.12 -22.86
N GLU A 190 -22.64 -14.15 -23.72
CA GLU A 190 -21.68 -13.28 -24.39
C GLU A 190 -22.06 -11.82 -24.13
N ILE A 191 -21.13 -11.04 -23.59
CA ILE A 191 -21.33 -9.62 -23.27
C ILE A 191 -20.22 -8.77 -23.87
N ASP A 192 -20.57 -7.54 -24.23
CA ASP A 192 -19.61 -6.51 -24.64
C ASP A 192 -19.32 -5.58 -23.45
N MET A 193 -18.03 -5.47 -23.11
CA MET A 193 -17.50 -4.72 -21.99
C MET A 193 -16.81 -3.42 -22.49
N PRO A 194 -17.47 -2.25 -22.40
CA PRO A 194 -16.90 -0.95 -22.74
C PRO A 194 -15.78 -0.47 -21.79
N VAL A 195 -14.66 -0.04 -22.35
CA VAL A 195 -13.55 0.59 -21.62
C VAL A 195 -13.44 2.04 -22.07
N PHE A 196 -13.75 2.97 -21.15
CA PHE A 196 -13.61 4.40 -21.36
C PHE A 196 -12.35 4.93 -20.69
N PHE A 197 -11.50 5.60 -21.46
CA PHE A 197 -10.19 6.09 -21.01
C PHE A 197 -9.78 7.37 -21.75
N PHE A 198 -8.78 8.05 -21.19
CA PHE A 198 -8.07 9.15 -21.85
C PHE A 198 -6.60 9.15 -21.38
N ILE A 199 -5.75 9.81 -22.16
CA ILE A 199 -4.35 10.05 -21.79
C ILE A 199 -4.27 11.48 -21.27
N ASP A 200 -3.68 11.70 -20.09
CA ASP A 200 -3.52 13.02 -19.50
C ASP A 200 -2.70 13.93 -20.44
N PRO A 201 -3.14 15.16 -20.72
CA PRO A 201 -2.41 16.11 -21.57
C PRO A 201 -0.99 16.40 -21.09
N ASP A 202 -0.71 16.24 -19.79
CA ASP A 202 0.64 16.40 -19.23
C ASP A 202 1.67 15.46 -19.89
N PHE A 203 1.22 14.34 -20.48
CA PHE A 203 2.05 13.42 -21.25
C PHE A 203 2.82 14.12 -22.38
N ALA A 204 2.21 15.10 -23.05
CA ALA A 204 2.85 15.84 -24.14
C ALA A 204 3.96 16.78 -23.63
N SER A 205 3.88 17.23 -22.38
CA SER A 205 4.83 18.17 -21.78
C SER A 205 6.04 17.49 -21.13
N ASP A 206 5.93 16.22 -20.76
CA ASP A 206 6.99 15.46 -20.07
C ASP A 206 8.12 15.06 -21.05
N PRO A 207 9.38 15.49 -20.81
CA PRO A 207 10.53 15.07 -21.60
C PRO A 207 10.73 13.55 -21.68
N SER A 208 10.36 12.81 -20.63
CA SER A 208 10.51 11.35 -20.56
C SER A 208 9.57 10.64 -21.53
N MET A 209 8.41 11.24 -21.83
CA MET A 209 7.38 10.65 -22.67
C MET A 209 7.57 10.96 -24.17
N ARG A 210 8.59 11.75 -24.54
CA ARG A 210 8.82 12.19 -25.93
C ARG A 210 9.01 11.04 -26.92
N ASN A 211 9.55 9.92 -26.49
CA ASN A 211 9.82 8.75 -27.34
C ASN A 211 8.79 7.63 -27.19
N ILE A 212 7.73 7.85 -26.42
CA ILE A 212 6.68 6.86 -26.18
C ILE A 212 5.50 7.21 -27.08
N ASP A 213 5.31 6.38 -28.11
CA ASP A 213 4.22 6.52 -29.08
C ASP A 213 3.21 5.37 -28.96
N ASP A 214 3.64 4.28 -28.32
CA ASP A 214 2.93 3.02 -28.22
C ASP A 214 2.64 2.71 -26.76
N ILE A 215 1.36 2.60 -26.43
CA ILE A 215 0.88 2.18 -25.11
C ILE A 215 0.08 0.90 -25.31
N ILE A 216 0.43 -0.13 -24.54
CA ILE A 216 -0.29 -1.40 -24.54
C ILE A 216 -1.13 -1.46 -23.27
N LEU A 217 -2.45 -1.56 -23.44
CA LEU A 217 -3.38 -1.87 -22.37
C LEU A 217 -3.63 -3.39 -22.37
N HIS A 218 -3.09 -4.05 -21.35
CA HIS A 218 -3.24 -5.49 -21.17
C HIS A 218 -4.28 -5.78 -20.09
N TYR A 219 -5.22 -6.66 -20.41
CA TYR A 219 -6.20 -7.20 -19.46
C TYR A 219 -5.97 -8.69 -19.24
N THR A 220 -6.04 -9.13 -17.99
CA THR A 220 -6.00 -10.54 -17.64
C THR A 220 -7.20 -10.89 -16.77
N PHE A 221 -7.99 -11.90 -17.17
CA PHE A 221 -9.10 -12.40 -16.38
C PHE A 221 -8.70 -13.60 -15.52
N PHE A 222 -9.11 -13.54 -14.25
CA PHE A 222 -8.95 -14.61 -13.28
C PHE A 222 -10.31 -15.09 -12.80
N ARG A 223 -10.40 -16.37 -12.46
CA ARG A 223 -11.55 -16.91 -11.77
C ARG A 223 -11.58 -16.37 -10.34
N ALA A 224 -12.70 -15.81 -9.93
CA ALA A 224 -12.94 -15.44 -8.54
C ALA A 224 -13.61 -16.61 -7.83
N HIS A 225 -13.12 -16.95 -6.64
CA HIS A 225 -13.77 -17.93 -5.75
C HIS A 225 -14.21 -17.21 -4.49
N TYR A 226 -15.43 -17.47 -4.01
CA TYR A 226 -15.79 -17.03 -2.67
C TYR A 226 -15.28 -18.06 -1.67
N ALA A 227 -14.46 -17.61 -0.73
CA ALA A 227 -14.17 -18.35 0.50
C ALA A 227 -14.64 -17.47 1.65
N ASN A 228 -15.56 -17.98 2.47
CA ASN A 228 -16.07 -17.28 3.67
C ASN A 228 -16.71 -15.90 3.41
N GLY A 229 -17.38 -15.70 2.28
CA GLY A 229 -18.16 -14.48 2.00
C GLY A 229 -17.39 -13.32 1.34
N GLU A 230 -16.11 -13.50 1.04
CA GLU A 230 -15.30 -12.55 0.27
C GLU A 230 -14.77 -13.20 -1.02
N ALA A 231 -14.75 -12.45 -2.12
CA ALA A 231 -14.14 -12.92 -3.36
C ALA A 231 -12.62 -12.84 -3.28
N VAL A 232 -11.99 -14.00 -3.43
CA VAL A 232 -10.54 -14.13 -3.54
C VAL A 232 -10.19 -14.59 -4.96
N SER A 233 -9.25 -13.89 -5.59
CA SER A 233 -8.61 -14.38 -6.81
C SER A 233 -7.71 -15.57 -6.45
N GLU A 234 -7.70 -16.60 -7.29
CA GLU A 234 -6.95 -17.82 -6.99
C GLU A 234 -5.43 -17.59 -6.90
N ALA A 235 -4.92 -16.51 -7.53
CA ALA A 235 -3.54 -16.04 -7.34
C ALA A 235 -3.21 -15.68 -5.87
N ALA A 236 -4.19 -15.21 -5.08
CA ALA A 236 -4.02 -14.95 -3.66
C ALA A 236 -4.15 -16.23 -2.80
N LYS A 237 -4.84 -17.27 -3.31
CA LYS A 237 -5.02 -18.55 -2.60
C LYS A 237 -3.74 -19.40 -2.60
N ALA A 238 -2.96 -19.33 -3.67
CA ALA A 238 -1.68 -20.05 -3.79
C ALA A 238 -0.61 -19.58 -2.77
N GLU A 239 -0.69 -18.33 -2.29
CA GLU A 239 0.20 -17.79 -1.26
C GLU A 239 -0.25 -18.22 0.16
N PHE A 240 -1.55 -18.48 0.37
CA PHE A 240 -2.11 -18.81 1.68
C PHE A 240 -2.08 -20.31 2.02
N ASP A 241 -1.94 -21.18 1.00
CA ASP A 241 -1.98 -22.65 1.15
C ASP A 241 -0.59 -23.30 1.22
N GLN A 242 0.50 -22.51 1.33
CA GLN A 242 1.81 -23.08 1.62
C GLN A 242 1.83 -23.60 3.06
N PRO A 243 2.00 -24.91 3.30
CA PRO A 243 2.17 -25.43 4.64
C PRO A 243 3.45 -24.83 5.24
N VAL A 244 3.31 -24.19 6.41
CA VAL A 244 4.44 -23.80 7.26
C VAL A 244 5.32 -25.05 7.44
N PRO A 245 6.62 -25.02 7.07
CA PRO A 245 7.51 -26.11 7.40
C PRO A 245 7.63 -26.20 8.92
N GLU A 246 6.96 -27.19 9.50
CA GLU A 246 7.27 -27.69 10.83
C GLU A 246 8.64 -28.37 10.70
N ASP A 247 9.70 -27.66 11.10
CA ASP A 247 10.95 -28.18 11.70
C ASP A 247 12.14 -27.24 11.46
N ARG A 248 12.54 -26.48 12.50
CA ARG A 248 13.94 -26.33 12.95
C ARG A 248 14.06 -25.59 14.29
N GLN A 249 13.87 -26.32 15.40
CA GLN A 249 14.76 -26.43 16.58
C GLN A 249 14.00 -26.99 17.78
#